data_AF-A0A6J4UX53-F1
#
_entry.id   AF-A0A6J4UX53-F1
#
_cell.length_a   1.000
_cell.length_b   1.000
_cell.length_c   1.000
_cell.angle_alpha   90.00
_cell.angle_beta   90.00
_cell.angle_gamma   90.00
#
_symmetry.space_group_name_H-M   'P 1'
#
loop_
_entity.id
_entity.type
_entity.pdbx_description
1 polymer ?
#
loop_
_entity_poly.entity_id
_entity_poly.type
_entity_poly.pdbx_seq_one_letter_code
_entity_poly.pdbx_strand_id
1 'polypeptide(L)'
;MPGSPTDAAGPAGVELERTEGIVTDPVVYRSEVKIERVRGPLRRAFLPVKPEPVLFGVHSAVAEHYGVAPDGHEPHDTTLDYLVAAAAG
;
A
#
# COMPACT_ATOMS: atom_id res chain seq x y z
N MET A 1 6.25 48.16 -54.11
CA MET A 1 5.91 48.07 -52.67
C MET A 1 6.34 46.71 -52.16
N PRO A 2 7.07 46.66 -51.04
CA PRO A 2 7.65 45.45 -50.44
C PRO A 2 6.63 44.70 -49.57
N GLY A 3 6.90 43.44 -49.29
CA GLY A 3 6.19 42.67 -48.28
C GLY A 3 6.42 41.16 -48.36
N SER A 4 7.57 40.70 -47.89
CA SER A 4 7.64 39.44 -47.13
C SER A 4 7.96 39.83 -45.68
N PRO A 5 7.36 39.17 -44.67
CA PRO A 5 8.07 38.05 -44.04
C PRO A 5 7.11 36.92 -43.61
N THR A 6 7.48 35.65 -43.84
CA THR A 6 8.09 34.74 -42.84
C THR A 6 7.06 34.01 -41.99
N ASP A 7 6.97 32.70 -42.20
CA ASP A 7 7.16 31.62 -41.20
C ASP A 7 6.92 30.29 -41.94
N ALA A 8 7.60 29.18 -41.73
CA ALA A 8 8.79 28.79 -40.99
C ALA A 8 9.15 27.37 -41.49
N ALA A 9 10.42 27.00 -41.35
CA ALA A 9 10.97 25.65 -41.16
C ALA A 9 10.24 24.47 -41.86
N GLY A 10 10.81 23.82 -42.86
CA GLY A 10 12.14 23.21 -42.81
C GLY A 10 11.99 21.70 -42.49
N PRO A 11 12.51 20.79 -43.34
CA PRO A 11 12.26 19.36 -43.19
C PRO A 11 13.14 18.80 -42.06
N ALA A 12 12.51 18.38 -40.97
CA ALA A 12 13.23 17.77 -39.85
C ALA A 12 13.56 16.32 -40.19
N GLY A 13 14.85 16.08 -40.47
CA GLY A 13 15.45 14.77 -40.42
C GLY A 13 15.69 14.29 -38.98
N VAL A 14 16.36 13.14 -38.96
CA VAL A 14 17.03 12.47 -37.83
C VAL A 14 16.13 11.52 -37.03
N GLU A 15 16.17 10.29 -37.51
CA GLU A 15 15.81 9.04 -36.85
C GLU A 15 16.74 8.78 -35.65
N LEU A 16 16.19 8.84 -34.44
CA LEU A 16 16.70 8.37 -33.14
C LEU A 16 15.55 8.62 -32.14
N GLU A 17 15.04 7.72 -31.30
CA GLU A 17 15.71 6.70 -30.50
C GLU A 17 14.74 5.55 -30.17
N ARG A 18 15.30 4.35 -30.02
CA ARG A 18 14.58 3.19 -29.47
C ARG A 18 14.26 3.45 -28.00
N THR A 19 13.02 3.79 -27.69
CA THR A 19 12.50 3.61 -26.34
C THR A 19 12.05 2.16 -26.23
N GLU A 20 12.96 1.27 -25.84
CA GLU A 20 12.57 -0.01 -25.27
C GLU A 20 11.87 0.29 -23.94
N GLY A 21 10.55 0.49 -24.03
CA GLY A 21 9.70 0.57 -22.86
C GLY A 21 9.89 -0.70 -22.05
N ILE A 22 10.24 -0.56 -20.77
CA ILE A 22 10.34 -1.68 -19.84
C ILE A 22 8.99 -2.41 -19.89
N VAL A 23 8.96 -3.59 -20.50
CA VAL A 23 7.80 -4.47 -20.47
C VAL A 23 7.74 -5.02 -19.04
N THR A 24 6.96 -4.37 -18.18
CA THR A 24 6.68 -4.90 -16.85
C THR A 24 5.63 -5.99 -16.97
N ASP A 25 5.90 -7.16 -16.41
CA ASP A 25 4.92 -8.25 -16.29
C ASP A 25 3.59 -7.74 -15.69
N PRO A 26 2.44 -8.30 -16.09
CA PRO A 26 1.14 -7.89 -15.58
C PRO A 26 1.03 -8.16 -14.07
N VAL A 27 0.54 -7.18 -13.32
CA VAL A 27 0.24 -7.35 -11.88
C VAL A 27 -0.88 -8.38 -11.72
N VAL A 28 -0.55 -9.57 -11.22
CA VAL A 28 -1.51 -10.68 -11.03
C VAL A 28 -2.41 -10.50 -9.82
N TYR A 29 -1.97 -9.73 -8.81
CA TYR A 29 -2.73 -9.50 -7.60
C TYR A 29 -2.34 -8.19 -6.92
N ARG A 30 -3.33 -7.51 -6.36
CA ARG A 30 -3.17 -6.40 -5.42
C ARG A 30 -3.93 -6.74 -4.15
N SER A 31 -3.30 -6.48 -3.01
CA SER A 31 -3.96 -6.66 -1.71
C SER A 31 -5.09 -5.65 -1.57
N GLU A 32 -6.31 -6.14 -1.37
CA GLU A 32 -7.52 -5.33 -1.13
C GLU A 32 -7.88 -5.28 0.37
N VAL A 33 -6.87 -5.38 1.24
CA VAL A 33 -7.07 -5.33 2.70
C VAL A 33 -7.40 -3.91 3.14
N LYS A 34 -8.47 -3.76 3.91
CA LYS A 34 -8.87 -2.48 4.54
C LYS A 34 -8.68 -2.55 6.05
N ILE A 35 -8.09 -1.52 6.64
CA ILE A 35 -7.93 -1.39 8.09
C ILE A 35 -8.79 -0.24 8.60
N GLU A 36 -9.59 -0.51 9.64
CA GLU A 36 -10.38 0.49 10.34
C GLU A 36 -9.97 0.59 11.80
N ARG A 37 -9.82 1.84 12.29
CA ARG A 37 -9.59 2.10 13.71
C ARG A 37 -10.91 2.09 14.47
N VAL A 38 -10.99 1.27 15.51
CA VAL A 38 -12.16 1.21 16.39
C VAL A 38 -11.96 2.12 17.59
N ARG A 39 -11.06 1.77 18.51
CA ARG A 39 -10.74 2.55 19.72
C ARG A 39 -9.36 2.17 20.23
N GLY A 40 -8.63 3.12 20.84
CA GLY A 40 -7.31 2.82 21.41
C GLY A 40 -6.41 2.06 20.42
N PRO A 41 -5.85 0.90 20.80
CA PRO A 41 -5.06 0.02 19.94
C PRO A 41 -5.89 -0.89 19.02
N LEU A 42 -7.19 -1.06 19.27
CA LEU A 42 -8.05 -1.98 18.54
C LEU A 42 -8.29 -1.53 17.09
N ARG A 43 -8.09 -2.45 16.15
CA ARG A 43 -8.31 -2.31 14.70
C ARG A 43 -9.13 -3.47 14.17
N ARG A 44 -9.94 -3.21 13.14
CA ARG A 44 -10.57 -4.23 12.30
C ARG A 44 -9.83 -4.31 10.98
N ALA A 45 -9.43 -5.50 10.58
CA ALA A 45 -8.86 -5.79 9.28
C ALA A 45 -9.84 -6.59 8.44
N PHE A 46 -10.27 -6.01 7.33
CA PHE A 46 -11.16 -6.65 6.37
C PHE A 46 -10.29 -7.29 5.30
N LEU A 47 -10.26 -8.63 5.30
CA LEU A 47 -9.51 -9.42 4.33
C LEU A 47 -10.46 -9.89 3.23
N PRO A 48 -10.03 -9.96 1.96
CA PRO A 48 -10.92 -10.26 0.83
C PRO A 48 -11.68 -11.59 0.94
N VAL A 49 -11.12 -12.56 1.66
CA VAL A 49 -11.64 -13.93 1.77
C VAL A 49 -12.35 -14.20 3.09
N LYS A 50 -12.33 -13.27 4.06
CA LYS A 50 -12.95 -13.48 5.37
C LYS A 50 -14.29 -12.74 5.47
N PRO A 51 -15.37 -13.43 5.89
CA PRO A 51 -16.68 -12.79 6.06
C PRO A 51 -16.69 -11.81 7.24
N GLU A 52 -15.90 -12.09 8.27
CA GLU A 52 -15.77 -11.26 9.46
C GLU A 52 -14.37 -10.62 9.51
N PRO A 53 -14.25 -9.38 10.03
CA PRO A 53 -12.96 -8.74 10.16
C PRO A 53 -12.09 -9.45 11.20
N VAL A 54 -10.79 -9.51 10.93
CA VAL A 54 -9.79 -9.90 11.94
C VAL A 54 -9.61 -8.72 12.90
N LEU A 55 -9.68 -8.98 14.20
CA LEU A 55 -9.41 -7.97 15.21
C LEU A 55 -7.92 -7.98 15.54
N PHE A 56 -7.29 -6.81 15.40
CA PHE A 56 -5.93 -6.60 15.86
C PHE A 56 -5.92 -5.65 17.05
N GLY A 57 -5.12 -5.96 18.06
CA GLY A 57 -4.97 -5.14 19.24
C GLY A 57 -3.58 -5.28 19.83
N VAL A 58 -3.54 -5.33 21.16
CA VAL A 58 -2.33 -5.55 21.94
C VAL A 58 -2.63 -6.58 23.03
N HIS A 59 -1.60 -7.29 23.44
CA HIS A 59 -1.64 -8.21 24.57
C HIS A 59 -0.29 -8.20 25.31
N SER A 60 -0.30 -8.66 26.56
CA SER A 60 0.89 -8.92 27.39
C SER A 60 1.98 -7.83 27.29
N ALA A 61 3.23 -8.22 27.01
CA ALA A 61 4.37 -7.31 26.93
C ALA A 61 4.23 -6.22 25.84
N VAL A 62 3.44 -6.47 24.79
CA VAL A 62 3.19 -5.47 23.74
C VAL A 62 2.29 -4.35 24.27
N ALA A 63 1.27 -4.70 25.06
CA ALA A 63 0.40 -3.70 25.69
C ALA A 63 1.20 -2.82 26.66
N GLU A 64 2.05 -3.43 27.50
CA GLU A 64 2.93 -2.72 28.43
C GLU A 64 3.90 -1.77 27.70
N HIS A 65 4.53 -2.25 26.61
CA HIS A 65 5.45 -1.46 25.80
C HIS A 65 4.80 -0.19 25.24
N TYR A 66 3.52 -0.26 24.86
CA TYR A 66 2.77 0.88 24.34
C TYR A 66 1.98 1.65 25.41
N GLY A 67 2.16 1.34 26.70
CA GLY A 67 1.50 2.04 27.80
C GLY A 67 -0.02 1.86 27.85
N VAL A 68 -0.54 0.75 27.33
CA VAL A 68 -1.96 0.42 27.39
C VAL A 68 -2.25 -0.29 28.71
N ALA A 69 -3.17 0.27 29.51
CA ALA A 69 -3.58 -0.36 30.77
C ALA A 69 -4.16 -1.76 30.52
N PRO A 70 -3.72 -2.81 31.25
CA PRO A 70 -4.16 -4.19 31.06
C PRO A 70 -5.68 -4.34 31.23
N ASP A 71 -6.26 -3.53 32.09
CA ASP A 71 -7.63 -3.64 32.59
C ASP A 71 -8.66 -2.97 31.66
N GLY A 72 -8.19 -2.24 30.64
CA GLY A 72 -9.04 -1.39 29.79
C GLY A 72 -9.45 -1.98 28.44
N HIS A 73 -8.85 -3.10 28.02
CA HIS A 73 -9.00 -3.64 26.66
C HIS A 73 -8.99 -5.17 26.68
N GLU A 74 -9.90 -5.79 25.93
CA GLU A 74 -9.84 -7.22 25.65
C GLU A 74 -8.55 -7.51 24.85
N PRO A 75 -7.75 -8.52 25.25
CA PRO A 75 -6.55 -8.90 24.51
C PRO A 75 -6.92 -9.39 23.12
N HIS A 76 -6.17 -8.93 22.12
CA HIS A 76 -6.28 -9.41 20.74
C HIS A 76 -4.89 -9.61 20.15
N ASP A 77 -4.80 -10.51 19.18
CA ASP A 77 -3.58 -10.72 18.38
C ASP A 77 -3.05 -9.37 17.88
N THR A 78 -1.73 -9.23 17.91
CA THR A 78 -1.07 -8.08 17.32
C THR A 78 -0.85 -8.32 15.83
N THR A 79 -0.70 -7.24 15.06
CA THR A 79 -0.23 -7.37 13.67
C THR A 79 1.16 -8.01 13.59
N LEU A 80 1.98 -7.86 14.64
CA LEU A 80 3.29 -8.50 14.72
C LEU A 80 3.18 -10.03 14.84
N ASP A 81 2.24 -10.55 15.61
CA ASP A 81 2.02 -12.00 15.73
C ASP A 81 1.72 -12.62 14.36
N TYR A 82 0.89 -11.93 13.56
CA TYR A 82 0.58 -12.36 12.19
C TYR A 82 1.77 -12.25 11.25
N LEU A 83 2.63 -11.23 11.41
CA LEU A 83 3.87 -11.13 10.63
C LEU A 83 4.84 -12.27 10.97
N VAL A 84 4.99 -12.60 12.24
CA VAL A 84 5.85 -13.71 12.69
C VAL A 84 5.27 -15.03 12.18
N ALA A 85 3.96 -15.26 12.31
CA ALA A 85 3.31 -16.44 11.78
C ALA A 85 3.49 -16.56 10.25
N ALA A 86 3.26 -15.47 9.51
CA ALA A 86 3.45 -15.46 8.06
C ALA A 86 4.89 -15.76 7.63
N ALA A 87 5.88 -15.32 8.41
CA ALA A 87 7.28 -15.62 8.16
C ALA A 87 7.65 -17.07 8.56
N ALA A 88 6.95 -17.65 9.54
CA ALA A 88 7.21 -19.00 10.05
C ALA A 88 6.59 -20.11 9.18
N GLY A 89 5.48 -19.85 8.48
CA GLY A 89 4.75 -20.82 7.64
C GLY A 89 3.64 -21.55 8.37
#